data_AF-A0A3B9HM42-F1
#
_entry.id   AF-A0A3B9HM42-F1
#
_cell.length_a   1.000
_cell.length_b   1.000
_cell.length_c   1.000
_cell.angle_alpha   90.00
_cell.angle_beta   90.00
_cell.angle_gamma   90.00
#
_symmetry.space_group_name_H-M   'P 1'
#
loop_
_entity.id
_entity.type
_entity.pdbx_description
1 polymer ?
#
loop_
_entity_poly.entity_id
_entity_poly.type
_entity_poly.pdbx_seq_one_letter_code
_entity_poly.pdbx_strand_id
1 'polypeptide(L)'
;MPIRKWAVWIILAAFVEIPHTLQAQLEVTTGYTATELANALAGTGVTISGASLVCANGASGMFDCLDCNVGLSDGVILTTGSAAGAVGPNNNTEISTN
;
A
#
# COMPACT_ATOMS: atom_id res chain seq x y z
N MET A 1 -36.14 -34.44 24.03
CA MET A 1 -34.95 -34.28 23.17
C MET A 1 -34.41 -32.85 23.37
N PRO A 2 -33.10 -32.64 23.61
CA PRO A 2 -32.61 -31.50 24.39
C PRO A 2 -32.23 -30.29 23.53
N ILE A 3 -33.21 -29.50 23.05
CA ILE A 3 -32.97 -28.27 22.23
C ILE A 3 -31.90 -27.34 22.84
N ARG A 4 -31.81 -27.27 24.18
CA ARG A 4 -30.87 -26.41 24.92
C ARG A 4 -29.39 -26.78 24.71
N LYS A 5 -29.07 -28.05 24.43
CA LYS A 5 -27.68 -28.48 24.17
C LYS A 5 -27.20 -28.07 22.78
N TRP A 6 -28.10 -28.05 21.81
CA TRP A 6 -27.79 -27.70 20.42
C TRP A 6 -27.67 -26.18 20.22
N ALA A 7 -28.40 -25.39 21.01
CA ALA A 7 -28.30 -23.93 20.99
C ALA A 7 -26.90 -23.43 21.39
N VAL A 8 -26.22 -24.09 22.34
CA VAL A 8 -24.85 -23.74 22.76
C VAL A 8 -23.84 -24.02 21.66
N TRP A 9 -23.99 -25.14 20.94
CA TRP A 9 -23.12 -25.49 19.79
C TRP A 9 -23.35 -24.55 18.59
N ILE A 10 -24.58 -24.08 18.38
CA ILE A 10 -24.88 -23.09 17.33
C ILE A 10 -24.26 -21.72 17.66
N ILE A 11 -24.26 -21.29 18.93
CA ILE A 11 -23.65 -20.02 19.36
C ILE A 11 -22.11 -20.09 19.30
N LEU A 12 -21.51 -21.25 19.62
CA LEU A 12 -20.06 -21.49 19.47
C LEU A 12 -19.61 -21.54 18.00
N ALA A 13 -20.42 -22.13 17.11
CA ALA A 13 -20.14 -22.15 15.68
C ALA A 13 -20.26 -20.76 15.03
N ALA A 14 -21.15 -19.90 15.55
CA ALA A 14 -21.32 -18.53 15.06
C ALA A 14 -20.16 -17.58 15.41
N PHE A 15 -19.22 -17.98 16.28
CA PHE A 15 -18.08 -17.14 16.72
C PHE A 15 -16.82 -17.28 15.84
N VAL A 16 -16.82 -18.14 14.81
CA VAL A 16 -15.57 -18.62 14.17
C VAL A 16 -15.27 -18.02 12.79
N GLU A 17 -16.13 -17.20 12.19
CA GLU A 17 -15.89 -16.70 10.83
C GLU A 17 -15.85 -15.17 10.75
N ILE A 18 -14.75 -14.58 11.25
CA ILE A 18 -14.33 -13.25 10.81
C ILE A 18 -13.33 -13.44 9.68
N PRO A 19 -13.67 -13.13 8.42
CA PRO A 19 -12.69 -13.12 7.34
C PRO A 19 -11.66 -12.02 7.63
N HIS A 20 -10.43 -12.42 7.96
CA HIS A 20 -9.29 -11.52 8.11
C HIS A 20 -8.60 -11.38 6.75
N THR A 21 -8.84 -10.26 6.06
CA THR A 21 -8.04 -9.88 4.89
C THR A 21 -6.81 -9.13 5.37
N LEU A 22 -5.75 -9.86 5.77
CA LEU A 22 -4.44 -9.25 5.95
C LEU A 22 -3.86 -8.94 4.57
N GLN A 23 -3.74 -7.65 4.25
CA GLN A 23 -3.18 -7.16 2.99
C GLN A 23 -1.75 -6.67 3.29
N ALA A 24 -0.73 -7.40 2.84
CA ALA A 24 0.68 -7.04 2.97
C ALA A 24 1.20 -6.27 1.73
N GLN A 25 0.33 -5.51 1.08
CA GLN A 25 0.66 -4.75 -0.12
C GLN A 25 1.27 -3.39 0.22
N LEU A 26 1.95 -2.79 -0.77
CA LEU A 26 2.41 -1.42 -0.70
C LEU A 26 1.21 -0.46 -0.57
N GLU A 27 1.31 0.52 0.31
CA GLU A 27 0.43 1.68 0.30
C GLU A 27 1.09 2.78 -0.53
N VAL A 28 0.43 3.28 -1.57
CA VAL A 28 0.99 4.31 -2.46
C VAL A 28 0.11 5.55 -2.46
N THR A 29 0.71 6.70 -2.13
CA THR A 29 0.06 8.01 -2.23
C THR A 29 0.73 8.82 -3.34
N THR A 30 -0.08 9.36 -4.25
CA THR A 30 0.40 10.18 -5.38
C THR A 30 0.05 11.65 -5.20
N GLY A 31 0.59 12.52 -6.06
CA GLY A 31 0.25 13.95 -6.06
C GLY A 31 1.23 14.85 -5.29
N TYR A 32 2.40 14.33 -4.91
CA TYR A 32 3.47 15.10 -4.30
C TYR A 32 4.25 15.92 -5.33
N THR A 33 4.75 17.07 -4.89
CA THR A 33 5.67 17.91 -5.67
C THR A 33 7.08 17.33 -5.72
N ALA A 34 7.89 17.78 -6.68
CA ALA A 34 9.29 17.39 -6.81
C ALA A 34 10.09 17.60 -5.51
N THR A 35 9.85 18.73 -4.84
CA THR A 35 10.52 19.09 -3.60
C THR A 35 10.07 18.21 -2.44
N GLU A 36 8.79 17.87 -2.34
CA GLU A 36 8.28 16.97 -1.29
C GLU A 36 8.82 15.55 -1.44
N LEU A 37 8.84 15.00 -2.66
CA LEU A 37 9.44 13.70 -2.93
C LEU A 37 10.93 13.70 -2.60
N ALA A 38 11.65 14.73 -3.01
CA ALA A 38 13.07 14.85 -2.73
C ALA A 38 13.36 15.04 -1.23
N ASN A 39 12.49 15.76 -0.51
CA ASN A 39 12.57 15.90 0.94
C ASN A 39 12.28 14.58 1.68
N ALA A 40 11.37 13.75 1.17
CA ALA A 40 11.13 12.42 1.74
C ALA A 40 12.35 11.49 1.60
N LEU A 41 13.16 11.69 0.57
CA LEU A 41 14.45 11.01 0.41
C LEU A 41 15.57 11.65 1.23
N ALA A 42 15.47 12.95 1.52
CA ALA A 42 16.46 13.69 2.30
C ALA A 42 16.23 13.47 3.80
N GLY A 43 17.21 12.84 4.45
CA GLY A 43 17.25 12.75 5.90
C GLY A 43 17.39 14.12 6.59
N THR A 44 17.19 14.14 7.90
CA THR A 44 17.30 15.35 8.72
C THR A 44 18.64 16.07 8.51
N GLY A 45 18.60 17.39 8.31
CA GLY A 45 19.80 18.22 8.13
C GLY A 45 20.24 18.41 6.68
N VAL A 46 19.52 17.83 5.70
CA VAL A 46 19.75 18.06 4.27
C VAL A 46 18.78 19.11 3.74
N THR A 47 19.29 20.11 3.02
CA THR A 47 18.47 21.09 2.31
C THR A 47 18.45 20.75 0.83
N ILE A 48 17.28 20.40 0.29
CA ILE A 48 17.07 20.16 -1.13
C ILE A 48 16.82 21.51 -1.83
N SER A 49 17.48 21.74 -2.97
CA SER A 49 17.21 22.89 -3.85
C SER A 49 17.26 22.45 -5.32
N GLY A 50 16.36 23.00 -6.14
CA GLY A 50 16.33 22.71 -7.58
C GLY A 50 15.70 21.37 -7.97
N ALA A 51 14.82 20.79 -7.15
CA ALA A 51 14.11 19.56 -7.51
C ALA A 51 13.17 19.79 -8.71
N SER A 52 13.28 18.93 -9.73
CA SER A 52 12.43 18.92 -10.91
C SER A 52 11.83 17.54 -11.10
N LEU A 53 10.52 17.49 -11.37
CA LEU A 53 9.77 16.26 -11.59
C LEU A 53 9.12 16.34 -12.97
N VAL A 54 9.53 15.44 -13.86
CA VAL A 54 9.00 15.34 -15.22
C VAL A 54 8.33 13.99 -15.36
N CYS A 55 7.04 13.94 -15.06
CA CYS A 55 6.23 12.71 -15.17
C CYS A 55 4.78 13.05 -15.51
N ALA A 56 4.03 12.05 -15.98
CA ALA A 56 2.58 12.18 -16.13
C ALA A 56 1.90 12.34 -14.76
N ASN A 57 0.69 12.88 -14.72
CA ASN A 57 -0.05 13.03 -13.47
C ASN A 57 -0.32 11.67 -12.83
N GLY A 58 0.04 11.50 -11.55
CA GLY A 58 -0.09 10.24 -10.84
C GLY A 58 1.00 9.19 -11.15
N ALA A 59 2.01 9.53 -11.94
CA ALA A 59 3.15 8.65 -12.25
C ALA A 59 4.30 8.73 -11.23
N SER A 60 4.08 9.45 -10.13
CA SER A 60 5.00 9.52 -9.00
C SER A 60 4.22 9.55 -7.69
N GLY A 61 4.87 9.06 -6.64
CA GLY A 61 4.27 8.99 -5.32
C GLY A 61 5.26 8.61 -4.25
N MET A 62 4.79 8.58 -3.01
CA MET A 62 5.47 7.93 -1.90
C MET A 62 4.80 6.60 -1.62
N PHE A 63 5.58 5.62 -1.19
CA PHE A 63 5.05 4.34 -0.73
C PHE A 63 5.44 4.09 0.72
N ASP A 64 4.56 3.41 1.43
CA ASP A 64 4.79 2.82 2.75
C ASP A 64 4.58 1.30 2.66
N CYS A 65 5.36 0.58 3.44
CA CYS A 65 5.48 -0.86 3.47
C CYS A 65 5.51 -1.33 4.92
N LEU A 66 4.34 -1.34 5.56
CA LEU A 66 4.18 -1.79 6.95
C LEU A 66 4.55 -3.27 7.12
N ASP A 67 4.10 -4.14 6.21
CA ASP A 67 4.30 -5.60 6.26
C ASP A 67 4.69 -6.20 4.89
N CYS A 68 5.14 -5.38 3.93
CA CYS A 68 5.43 -5.84 2.58
C CYS A 68 6.88 -6.34 2.42
N ASN A 69 7.12 -7.31 1.53
CA ASN A 69 8.42 -7.99 1.40
C ASN A 69 9.36 -7.30 0.38
N VAL A 70 9.34 -5.97 0.27
CA VAL A 70 10.22 -5.23 -0.66
C VAL A 70 11.57 -4.86 -0.04
N GLY A 71 11.76 -5.15 1.25
CA GLY A 71 13.02 -4.88 1.98
C GLY A 71 13.27 -3.40 2.29
N LEU A 72 12.27 -2.55 2.07
CA LEU A 72 12.26 -1.12 2.38
C LEU A 72 10.98 -0.83 3.18
N SER A 73 11.08 -0.01 4.22
CA SER A 73 9.91 0.43 5.01
C SER A 73 9.08 1.46 4.26
N ASP A 74 9.73 2.35 3.53
CA ASP A 74 9.10 3.50 2.89
C ASP A 74 10.02 4.06 1.80
N GLY A 75 9.48 4.90 0.93
CA GLY A 75 10.27 5.60 -0.07
C GLY A 75 9.45 6.31 -1.15
N VAL A 76 10.14 6.68 -2.23
CA VAL A 76 9.54 7.31 -3.41
C VAL A 76 9.46 6.31 -4.54
N ILE A 77 8.32 6.29 -5.24
CA ILE A 77 8.08 5.50 -6.45
C ILE A 77 7.96 6.42 -7.66
N LEU A 78 8.66 6.08 -8.74
CA LEU A 78 8.65 6.79 -10.03
C LEU A 78 8.34 5.78 -11.13
N THR A 79 7.33 6.09 -11.94
CA THR A 79 6.80 5.18 -12.95
C THR A 79 6.58 5.90 -14.28
N THR A 80 6.49 5.15 -15.38
CA THR A 80 6.06 5.71 -16.68
C THR A 80 4.53 5.69 -16.81
N GLY A 81 3.88 4.71 -16.17
CA GLY A 81 2.44 4.60 -15.99
C GLY A 81 1.98 5.12 -14.62
N SER A 82 0.88 4.60 -14.10
CA SER A 82 0.32 5.02 -12.80
C SER A 82 1.09 4.41 -11.62
N ALA A 83 1.53 5.23 -10.67
CA ALA A 83 2.20 4.77 -9.45
C ALA A 83 1.26 3.96 -8.55
N ALA A 84 -0.05 4.22 -8.60
CA ALA A 84 -1.05 3.42 -7.88
C ALA A 84 -1.13 1.98 -8.39
N GLY A 85 -0.65 1.70 -9.60
CA GLY A 85 -0.55 0.34 -10.16
C GLY A 85 0.49 -0.55 -9.48
N ALA A 86 1.31 0.00 -8.58
CA ALA A 86 2.23 -0.78 -7.77
C ALA A 86 1.53 -1.48 -6.58
N VAL A 87 0.31 -1.06 -6.23
CA VAL A 87 -0.47 -1.65 -5.12
C VAL A 87 -0.98 -3.03 -5.53
N GLY A 88 -0.46 -4.05 -4.84
CA GLY A 88 -0.80 -5.46 -5.02
C GLY A 88 -2.26 -5.83 -4.73
N PRO A 89 -2.70 -7.04 -5.12
CA PRO A 89 -1.99 -8.01 -5.97
C PRO A 89 -2.06 -7.61 -7.46
N ASN A 90 -0.91 -7.46 -8.12
CA ASN A 90 -0.79 -7.05 -9.53
C ASN A 90 -0.98 -8.26 -10.46
N ASN A 91 -2.07 -9.01 -10.27
CA ASN A 91 -2.36 -10.27 -10.94
C ASN A 91 -3.02 -10.11 -12.33
N ASN A 92 -3.41 -8.89 -12.68
CA ASN A 92 -3.83 -8.51 -14.03
C ASN A 92 -2.63 -7.91 -14.78
N THR A 93 -2.32 -8.44 -15.96
CA THR A 93 -1.25 -7.94 -16.85
C THR A 93 -1.44 -6.50 -17.34
N GLU A 94 -2.58 -5.88 -17.03
CA GLU A 94 -2.98 -4.54 -17.46
C GLU A 94 -2.87 -3.49 -16.34
N ILE A 95 -2.60 -3.90 -15.09
CA ILE A 95 -2.35 -2.99 -13.97
C ILE A 95 -0.88 -3.14 -13.61
N SER A 96 -0.03 -2.46 -14.37
CA SER A 96 1.38 -2.32 -14.09
C SER A 96 1.78 -0.88 -14.30
N THR A 97 2.86 -0.48 -13.66
CA THR A 97 3.41 0.88 -13.65
C THR A 97 4.02 1.31 -15.00
N ASN A 98 3.71 0.61 -16.11
CA ASN A 98 4.29 0.82 -17.44
C ASN A 98 3.33 1.52 -18.39
#